data_AF-A0A1R4A6S7-F1
#
_entry.id   AF-A0A1R4A6S7-F1
#
_cell.length_a   1.000
_cell.length_b   1.000
_cell.length_c   1.000
_cell.angle_alpha   90.00
_cell.angle_beta   90.00
_cell.angle_gamma   90.00
#
_symmetry.space_group_name_H-M   'P 1'
#
loop_
_entity.id
_entity.type
_entity.pdbx_description
1 polymer ?
#
loop_
_entity_poly.entity_id
_entity_poly.type
_entity_poly.pdbx_seq_one_letter_code
_entity_poly.pdbx_strand_id
1 'polypeptide(L)'
;MRIIIGYYGSSPENLKLKHIIRKTTYGVELDFYDMNPDENIPTLYNEKFRFNAEIYDHENFYSNFSVEKFILMNRDERFWELHEIMEHYWKKSTGMDKMILQEIIGILVSQVKWQMGQFKVSESVLNRNVRLLEKNTEMVRDEIILGVSYPILFNPKLLDYFEQIYIA
;
A
#
# COMPACT_ATOMS: atom_id res chain seq x y z
N MET A 1 -4.21 19.60 -2.20
CA MET A 1 -3.56 18.64 -1.28
C MET A 1 -4.34 18.67 0.03
N ARG A 2 -5.02 17.57 0.37
CA ARG A 2 -5.67 17.38 1.67
C ARG A 2 -4.72 16.57 2.53
N ILE A 3 -4.45 17.01 3.76
CA ILE A 3 -3.64 16.26 4.73
C ILE A 3 -4.59 15.65 5.77
N ILE A 4 -4.63 14.32 5.88
CA ILE A 4 -5.39 13.61 6.92
C ILE A 4 -4.39 13.13 7.96
N ILE A 5 -4.62 13.40 9.24
CA ILE A 5 -3.71 12.99 10.31
C ILE A 5 -4.41 11.93 11.16
N GLY A 6 -3.84 10.72 11.19
CA GLY A 6 -4.31 9.61 12.01
C GLY A 6 -3.55 9.54 13.34
N TYR A 7 -4.27 9.41 14.45
CA TYR A 7 -3.73 9.20 15.79
C TYR A 7 -3.98 7.75 16.23
N TYR A 8 -2.91 7.03 16.64
CA TYR A 8 -3.01 5.69 17.21
C TYR A 8 -2.32 5.67 18.58
N GLY A 9 -3.10 5.40 19.63
CA GLY A 9 -2.63 5.39 21.03
C GLY A 9 -1.67 4.24 21.36
N SER A 10 -0.70 4.59 22.22
CA SER A 10 0.30 3.80 22.96
C SER A 10 0.90 2.55 22.29
N SER A 11 2.19 2.64 21.95
CA SER A 11 3.07 1.52 21.59
C SER A 11 4.40 1.60 22.35
N PRO A 12 5.07 0.48 22.69
CA PRO A 12 6.15 0.42 23.69
C PRO A 12 7.41 1.22 23.32
N GLU A 13 8.22 1.48 24.35
CA GLU A 13 9.38 2.38 24.49
C GLU A 13 10.53 2.29 23.45
N ASN A 14 10.38 1.58 22.32
CA ASN A 14 11.48 1.33 21.37
C ASN A 14 11.20 1.72 19.91
N LEU A 15 10.13 2.45 19.60
CA LEU A 15 9.91 2.98 18.26
C LEU A 15 10.53 4.36 18.11
N LYS A 16 11.68 4.44 17.40
CA LYS A 16 12.06 5.67 16.69
C LYS A 16 10.81 6.16 15.95
N LEU A 17 10.34 7.37 16.25
CA LEU A 17 9.15 8.00 15.67
C LEU A 17 9.12 7.72 14.16
N LYS A 18 8.20 6.84 13.74
CA LYS A 18 8.01 6.48 12.34
C LYS A 18 6.72 7.14 11.88
N HIS A 19 6.87 8.29 11.25
CA HIS A 19 5.78 8.89 10.50
C HIS A 19 5.45 7.99 9.30
N ILE A 20 4.16 7.76 9.04
CA ILE A 20 3.69 7.06 7.85
C ILE A 20 3.05 8.10 6.95
N ILE A 21 3.52 8.21 5.72
CA ILE A 21 2.87 9.03 4.70
C ILE A 21 2.12 8.07 3.78
N ARG A 22 0.80 8.22 3.70
CA ARG A 22 -0.07 7.44 2.80
C ARG A 22 -0.63 8.36 1.73
N LYS A 23 -0.51 8.01 0.46
CA LYS A 23 -1.20 8.73 -0.62
C LYS A 23 -2.49 7.98 -0.94
N THR A 24 -3.61 8.69 -1.03
CA THR A 24 -4.94 8.15 -1.34
C THR A 24 -5.59 8.91 -2.49
N THR A 25 -6.74 8.44 -3.00
CA THR A 25 -7.57 9.19 -3.98
C THR A 25 -7.87 10.60 -3.50
N TYR A 26 -8.07 10.75 -2.19
CA TYR A 26 -8.67 11.95 -1.60
C TYR A 26 -7.64 12.87 -0.94
N GLY A 27 -6.39 12.43 -0.80
CA GLY A 27 -5.36 13.24 -0.16
C GLY A 27 -4.07 12.50 0.15
N VAL A 28 -3.28 13.12 1.01
CA VAL A 28 -2.12 12.54 1.66
C VAL A 28 -2.47 12.39 3.13
N GLU A 29 -2.23 11.24 3.71
CA GLU A 29 -2.39 11.00 5.14
C GLU A 29 -1.01 10.95 5.79
N LEU A 30 -0.90 11.54 6.97
CA LEU A 30 0.29 11.51 7.81
C LEU A 30 -0.10 10.87 9.14
N ASP A 31 0.29 9.62 9.35
CA ASP A 31 0.17 9.00 10.66
C ASP A 31 1.43 9.28 11.47
N PHE A 32 1.24 9.57 12.75
CA PHE A 32 2.34 9.67 13.69
C PHE A 32 1.94 9.10 15.04
N TYR A 33 2.95 8.61 15.75
CA TYR A 33 2.79 8.10 17.11
C TYR A 33 3.21 9.21 18.08
N ASP A 34 2.37 9.45 19.08
CA ASP A 34 2.70 10.32 20.21
C ASP A 34 2.55 9.54 21.51
N MET A 35 3.51 9.75 22.42
CA MET A 35 3.55 9.11 23.73
C MET A 35 2.73 9.88 24.77
N ASN A 36 2.32 11.12 24.49
CA ASN A 36 1.53 11.98 25.39
C ASN A 36 0.24 12.53 24.73
N PRO A 37 -0.78 11.67 24.45
CA PRO A 37 -2.06 12.07 23.86
C PRO A 37 -2.75 13.28 24.50
N ASP A 38 -2.55 13.45 25.81
CA ASP A 38 -3.34 14.34 26.64
C ASP A 38 -2.90 15.81 26.54
N GLU A 39 -1.73 16.09 25.94
CA GLU A 39 -1.26 17.45 25.70
C GLU A 39 -1.76 17.99 24.35
N ASN A 40 -3.04 18.39 24.27
CA ASN A 40 -3.55 19.40 23.34
C ASN A 40 -3.12 19.31 21.85
N ILE A 41 -2.83 18.11 21.34
CA ILE A 41 -2.43 17.90 19.94
C ILE A 41 -3.48 18.45 18.95
N PRO A 42 -4.79 18.21 19.11
CA PRO A 42 -5.78 18.81 18.21
C PRO A 42 -5.66 20.34 18.16
N THR A 43 -5.33 21.00 19.28
CA THR A 43 -5.21 22.45 19.42
C THR A 43 -3.93 22.99 18.76
N LEU A 44 -2.78 22.33 18.97
CA LEU A 44 -1.50 22.74 18.40
C LEU A 44 -1.46 22.63 16.86
N TYR A 45 -2.17 21.63 16.33
CA TYR A 45 -2.25 21.43 14.89
C TYR A 45 -3.40 22.20 14.23
N ASN A 46 -4.53 22.46 14.90
CA ASN A 46 -5.62 23.27 14.33
C ASN A 46 -5.19 24.71 13.99
N GLU A 47 -4.17 25.25 14.67
CA GLU A 47 -3.60 26.56 14.34
C GLU A 47 -2.74 26.56 13.07
N LYS A 48 -2.27 25.40 12.59
CA LYS A 48 -1.35 25.27 11.45
C LYS A 48 -1.84 24.38 10.30
N PHE A 49 -2.80 23.49 10.56
CA PHE A 49 -3.32 22.48 9.64
C PHE A 49 -4.85 22.41 9.77
N ARG A 50 -5.56 22.40 8.63
CA ARG A 50 -7.01 22.16 8.60
C ARG A 50 -7.28 20.66 8.50
N PHE A 51 -7.99 20.12 9.48
CA PHE A 51 -8.43 18.74 9.50
C PHE A 51 -9.82 18.65 8.88
N ASN A 52 -9.95 17.94 7.76
CA ASN A 52 -11.26 17.58 7.21
C ASN A 52 -11.42 16.07 7.35
N ALA A 53 -12.21 15.63 8.34
CA ALA A 53 -12.64 14.25 8.41
C ALA A 53 -13.71 14.01 7.33
N GLU A 54 -13.44 13.12 6.39
CA GLU A 54 -14.46 12.62 5.47
C GLU A 54 -14.69 11.14 5.77
N ILE A 55 -15.96 10.78 5.90
CA ILE A 55 -16.39 9.39 6.00
C ILE A 55 -16.51 8.89 4.56
N TYR A 56 -15.63 7.96 4.18
CA TYR A 56 -15.68 7.35 2.87
C TYR A 56 -16.47 6.06 2.92
N ASP A 57 -17.34 5.87 1.94
CA ASP A 57 -17.95 4.57 1.65
C ASP A 57 -16.88 3.65 1.05
N HIS A 58 -16.24 2.88 1.94
CA HIS A 58 -15.17 1.95 1.58
C HIS A 58 -15.63 0.89 0.57
N GLU A 59 -16.89 0.45 0.58
CA GLU A 59 -17.31 -0.69 -0.27
C GLU A 59 -17.33 -0.32 -1.76
N ASN A 60 -17.83 0.86 -2.11
CA ASN A 60 -17.86 1.32 -3.51
C ASN A 60 -16.48 1.66 -4.07
N PHE A 61 -15.50 1.93 -3.21
CA PHE A 61 -14.14 2.24 -3.64
C PHE A 61 -13.40 0.99 -4.16
N TYR A 62 -13.63 -0.16 -3.53
CA TYR A 62 -12.97 -1.43 -3.83
C TYR A 62 -13.62 -2.21 -5.00
N SER A 63 -14.84 -1.88 -5.41
CA SER A 63 -15.62 -2.66 -6.38
C SER A 63 -15.26 -2.45 -7.85
N ASN A 64 -14.49 -1.42 -8.19
CA ASN A 64 -14.13 -1.05 -9.58
C ASN A 64 -12.63 -1.15 -9.84
N PHE A 65 -12.06 -2.35 -9.69
CA PHE A 65 -10.67 -2.60 -10.09
C PHE A 65 -10.52 -2.65 -11.61
N SER A 66 -9.45 -2.05 -12.12
CA SER A 66 -8.97 -2.29 -13.49
C SER A 66 -7.44 -2.27 -13.51
N VAL A 67 -6.84 -2.92 -14.50
CA VAL A 67 -5.39 -2.87 -14.71
C VAL A 67 -4.91 -1.44 -14.91
N GLU A 68 -5.65 -0.63 -15.67
CA GLU A 68 -5.35 0.79 -15.85
C GLU A 68 -5.34 1.54 -14.51
N LYS A 69 -6.34 1.31 -13.66
CA LYS A 69 -6.42 1.91 -12.32
C LYS A 69 -5.24 1.45 -11.45
N PHE A 70 -4.87 0.17 -11.51
CA PHE A 70 -3.69 -0.36 -10.80
C PHE A 70 -2.41 0.37 -11.22
N ILE A 71 -2.15 0.49 -12.52
CA ILE A 71 -0.97 1.15 -13.06
C ILE A 71 -0.91 2.62 -12.63
N LEU A 72 -2.03 3.34 -12.77
CA LEU A 72 -2.14 4.73 -12.38
C LEU A 72 -1.88 4.92 -10.89
N MET A 73 -2.53 4.12 -10.04
CA MET A 73 -2.35 4.18 -8.58
C MET A 73 -0.91 3.85 -8.16
N ASN A 74 -0.29 2.85 -8.78
CA ASN A 74 1.10 2.48 -8.52
C ASN A 74 2.07 3.60 -8.94
N ARG A 75 1.85 4.21 -10.11
CA ARG A 75 2.65 5.35 -10.59
C ARG A 75 2.52 6.56 -9.68
N ASP A 76 1.33 6.81 -9.16
CA ASP A 76 1.04 7.92 -8.24
C ASP A 76 1.45 7.61 -6.78
N GLU A 77 2.13 6.46 -6.56
CA GLU A 77 2.65 5.98 -5.29
C GLU A 77 1.58 5.76 -4.21
N ARG A 78 0.36 5.45 -4.63
CA ARG A 78 -0.78 5.13 -3.77
C ARG A 78 -0.74 3.67 -3.29
N PHE A 79 0.44 3.20 -2.88
CA PHE A 79 0.65 1.78 -2.55
C PHE A 79 -0.13 1.33 -1.32
N TRP A 80 -0.44 2.24 -0.40
CA TRP A 80 -1.28 1.92 0.74
C TRP A 80 -2.68 1.50 0.27
N GLU A 81 -3.34 2.43 -0.42
CA GLU A 81 -4.67 2.22 -0.96
C GLU A 81 -4.71 1.07 -1.98
N LEU A 82 -3.65 0.90 -2.77
CA LEU A 82 -3.55 -0.19 -3.73
C LEU A 82 -3.46 -1.55 -3.04
N HIS A 83 -2.70 -1.69 -1.95
CA HIS A 83 -2.65 -2.98 -1.26
C HIS A 83 -3.94 -3.30 -0.51
N GLU A 84 -4.69 -2.31 -0.02
CA GLU A 84 -6.02 -2.54 0.56
C GLU A 84 -7.01 -3.05 -0.50
N ILE A 85 -6.99 -2.49 -1.71
CA ILE A 85 -7.77 -3.00 -2.84
C ILE A 85 -7.37 -4.47 -3.10
N MET A 86 -6.08 -4.77 -3.22
CA MET A 86 -5.62 -6.14 -3.45
C MET A 86 -5.99 -7.09 -2.30
N GLU A 87 -5.95 -6.63 -1.05
CA GLU A 87 -6.37 -7.41 0.12
C GLU A 87 -7.87 -7.74 0.09
N HIS A 88 -8.70 -6.81 -0.38
CA HIS A 88 -10.13 -7.04 -0.59
C HIS A 88 -10.37 -8.22 -1.56
N TYR A 89 -9.66 -8.27 -2.70
CA TYR A 89 -9.72 -9.39 -3.63
C TYR A 89 -9.10 -10.66 -3.03
N TRP A 90 -8.01 -10.54 -2.29
CA TRP A 90 -7.32 -11.67 -1.65
C TRP A 90 -8.23 -12.41 -0.66
N LYS A 91 -9.03 -11.68 0.12
CA LYS A 91 -10.02 -12.25 1.06
C LYS A 91 -11.05 -13.13 0.36
N LYS A 92 -11.42 -12.80 -0.89
CA LYS A 92 -12.40 -13.52 -1.71
C LYS A 92 -11.79 -14.64 -2.56
N SER A 93 -10.49 -14.56 -2.85
CA SER A 93 -9.77 -15.54 -3.66
C SER A 93 -9.43 -16.85 -2.92
N THR A 94 -9.21 -17.92 -3.68
CA THR A 94 -8.76 -19.24 -3.21
C THR A 94 -7.66 -19.80 -4.11
N GLY A 95 -7.01 -20.89 -3.71
CA GLY A 95 -6.02 -21.59 -4.54
C GLY A 95 -4.85 -20.70 -5.00
N MET A 96 -4.49 -20.83 -6.29
CA MET A 96 -3.37 -20.12 -6.92
C MET A 96 -3.56 -18.59 -6.85
N ASP A 97 -4.76 -18.10 -7.13
CA ASP A 97 -5.09 -16.68 -7.16
C ASP A 97 -4.82 -16.01 -5.81
N LYS A 98 -5.17 -16.70 -4.72
CA LYS A 98 -4.91 -16.24 -3.35
C LYS A 98 -3.42 -16.14 -3.07
N MET A 99 -2.63 -17.12 -3.52
CA MET A 99 -1.19 -17.10 -3.36
C MET A 99 -0.56 -15.95 -4.16
N ILE A 100 -0.96 -15.75 -5.42
CA ILE A 100 -0.44 -14.67 -6.27
C ILE A 100 -0.75 -13.32 -5.65
N LEU A 101 -2.01 -13.06 -5.27
CA LEU A 101 -2.39 -11.80 -4.64
C LEU A 101 -1.63 -11.53 -3.34
N GLN A 102 -1.37 -12.55 -2.54
CA GLN A 102 -0.61 -12.40 -1.29
C GLN A 102 0.80 -11.86 -1.54
N GLU A 103 1.50 -12.39 -2.53
CA GLU A 103 2.85 -11.94 -2.84
C GLU A 103 2.85 -10.54 -3.49
N ILE A 104 1.81 -10.21 -4.24
CA ILE A 104 1.64 -8.89 -4.88
C ILE A 104 1.36 -7.83 -3.84
N ILE A 105 0.50 -8.11 -2.87
CA ILE A 105 0.32 -7.31 -1.65
C ILE A 105 1.68 -7.12 -0.97
N GLY A 106 2.49 -8.17 -0.84
CA GLY A 106 3.83 -8.08 -0.28
C GLY A 106 4.77 -7.15 -1.06
N ILE A 107 4.73 -7.18 -2.39
CA ILE A 107 5.48 -6.24 -3.25
C ILE A 107 4.99 -4.81 -3.02
N LEU A 108 3.68 -4.55 -2.94
CA LEU A 108 3.14 -3.23 -2.63
C LEU A 108 3.56 -2.75 -1.23
N VAL A 109 3.54 -3.64 -0.23
CA VAL A 109 4.03 -3.36 1.13
C VAL A 109 5.52 -3.01 1.10
N SER A 110 6.33 -3.63 0.24
CA SER A 110 7.73 -3.26 0.09
C SER A 110 7.89 -1.78 -0.31
N GLN A 111 7.00 -1.26 -1.17
CA GLN A 111 7.01 0.14 -1.60
C GLN A 111 6.54 1.08 -0.49
N VAL A 112 5.56 0.66 0.33
CA VAL A 112 5.19 1.40 1.57
C VAL A 112 6.39 1.47 2.53
N LYS A 113 7.13 0.37 2.72
CA LYS A 113 8.35 0.38 3.55
C LYS A 113 9.41 1.33 3.00
N TRP A 114 9.53 1.46 1.67
CA TRP A 114 10.39 2.44 1.04
C TRP A 114 9.96 3.87 1.36
N GLN A 115 8.66 4.19 1.25
CA GLN A 115 8.08 5.50 1.61
C GLN A 115 8.36 5.88 3.08
N MET A 116 8.41 4.89 3.97
CA MET A 116 8.73 5.08 5.39
C MET A 116 10.25 5.17 5.69
N GLY A 117 11.11 5.22 4.67
CA GLY A 117 12.57 5.23 4.82
C GLY A 117 13.15 3.90 5.33
N GLN A 118 12.38 2.81 5.30
CA GLN A 118 12.80 1.49 5.80
C GLN A 118 13.44 0.66 4.68
N PHE A 119 14.45 1.22 3.99
CA PHE A 119 15.00 0.67 2.74
C PHE A 119 15.45 -0.79 2.82
N LYS A 120 16.16 -1.19 3.89
CA LYS A 120 16.59 -2.60 4.06
C LYS A 120 15.40 -3.55 4.24
N VAL A 121 14.36 -3.10 4.93
CA VAL A 121 13.13 -3.89 5.11
C VAL A 121 12.37 -3.97 3.80
N SER A 122 12.25 -2.84 3.09
CA SER A 122 11.67 -2.77 1.74
C SER A 122 12.33 -3.78 0.80
N GLU A 123 13.66 -3.75 0.67
CA GLU A 123 14.42 -4.67 -0.19
C GLU A 123 14.21 -6.14 0.20
N SER A 124 14.25 -6.45 1.50
CA SER A 124 14.02 -7.81 2.01
C SER A 124 12.62 -8.33 1.66
N VAL A 125 11.60 -7.48 1.87
CA VAL A 125 10.21 -7.81 1.54
C VAL A 125 10.05 -7.98 0.03
N LEU A 126 10.58 -7.07 -0.78
CA LEU A 126 10.51 -7.17 -2.25
C LEU A 126 11.11 -8.49 -2.74
N ASN A 127 12.36 -8.78 -2.37
CA ASN A 127 13.08 -9.96 -2.82
C ASN A 127 12.41 -11.25 -2.37
N ARG A 128 11.84 -11.29 -1.16
CA ARG A 128 11.11 -12.45 -0.66
C ARG A 128 9.88 -12.74 -1.50
N ASN A 129 9.03 -11.74 -1.74
CA ASN A 129 7.75 -11.96 -2.42
C ASN A 129 7.93 -12.24 -3.92
N VAL A 130 8.91 -11.58 -4.58
CA VAL A 130 9.27 -11.92 -5.98
C VAL A 130 9.70 -13.38 -6.08
N ARG A 131 10.59 -13.85 -5.20
CA ARG A 131 11.03 -15.27 -5.20
C ARG A 131 9.89 -16.26 -4.95
N LEU A 132 8.90 -15.87 -4.15
CA LEU A 132 7.73 -16.71 -3.89
C LEU A 132 6.82 -16.77 -5.12
N LEU A 133 6.62 -15.67 -5.83
CA LEU A 133 5.93 -15.69 -7.13
C LEU A 133 6.67 -16.57 -8.13
N GLU A 134 7.99 -16.39 -8.29
CA GLU A 134 8.79 -17.19 -9.22
C GLU A 134 8.64 -18.69 -8.94
N LYS A 135 8.70 -19.07 -7.66
CA LYS A 135 8.57 -20.46 -7.23
C LYS A 135 7.18 -21.04 -7.48
N ASN A 136 6.12 -20.24 -7.31
CA ASN A 136 4.74 -20.74 -7.30
C ASN A 136 4.04 -20.64 -8.67
N THR A 137 4.54 -19.78 -9.56
CA THR A 137 3.89 -19.48 -10.86
C THR A 137 4.76 -19.80 -12.07
N GLU A 138 6.01 -20.25 -11.85
CA GLU A 138 7.05 -20.42 -12.89
C GLU A 138 7.39 -19.14 -13.66
N MET A 139 6.80 -17.98 -13.30
CA MET A 139 7.18 -16.67 -13.83
C MET A 139 8.64 -16.39 -13.45
N VAL A 140 9.36 -15.70 -14.33
CA VAL A 140 10.67 -15.14 -13.97
C VAL A 140 10.53 -13.70 -13.48
N ARG A 141 11.47 -13.19 -12.69
CA ARG A 141 11.46 -11.81 -12.18
C ARG A 141 11.04 -10.76 -13.21
N ASP A 142 11.58 -10.83 -14.43
CA ASP A 142 11.30 -9.83 -15.47
C ASP A 142 9.85 -9.88 -15.97
N GLU A 143 9.15 -11.00 -15.77
CA GLU A 143 7.72 -11.16 -16.03
C GLU A 143 6.84 -10.71 -14.86
N ILE A 144 7.45 -10.36 -13.72
CA ILE A 144 6.76 -9.83 -12.53
C ILE A 144 7.00 -8.32 -12.44
N ILE A 145 8.26 -7.88 -12.54
CA ILE A 145 8.69 -6.49 -12.42
C ILE A 145 9.64 -6.10 -13.55
N LEU A 146 9.55 -4.87 -14.05
CA LEU A 146 10.45 -4.33 -15.08
C LEU A 146 11.74 -3.73 -14.50
N GLY A 147 11.91 -3.77 -13.17
CA GLY A 147 13.08 -3.26 -12.48
C GLY A 147 12.88 -3.12 -10.97
N VAL A 148 13.95 -2.78 -10.25
CA VAL A 148 13.94 -2.50 -8.80
C VAL A 148 13.94 -1.01 -8.47
N SER A 149 13.75 -0.16 -9.49
CA SER A 149 13.53 1.28 -9.28
C SER A 149 12.24 1.51 -8.52
N TYR A 150 12.21 2.53 -7.67
CA TYR A 150 10.99 3.00 -7.03
C TYR A 150 10.35 4.11 -7.90
N PRO A 151 9.03 4.07 -8.21
CA PRO A 151 8.10 2.97 -7.94
C PRO A 151 8.43 1.73 -8.76
N ILE A 152 8.17 0.55 -8.18
CA ILE A 152 8.33 -0.74 -8.87
C ILE A 152 7.31 -0.78 -10.00
N LEU A 153 7.79 -1.03 -11.22
CA LEU A 153 6.93 -1.20 -12.38
C LEU A 153 6.59 -2.68 -12.54
N PHE A 154 5.32 -3.03 -12.50
CA PHE A 154 4.85 -4.39 -12.76
C PHE A 154 4.89 -4.67 -14.27
N ASN A 155 5.24 -5.89 -14.65
CA ASN A 155 5.22 -6.30 -16.05
C ASN A 155 3.75 -6.42 -16.53
N PRO A 156 3.40 -5.89 -17.72
CA PRO A 156 2.07 -6.03 -18.29
C PRO A 156 1.54 -7.47 -18.35
N LYS A 157 2.38 -8.48 -18.61
CA LYS A 157 1.96 -9.89 -18.64
C LYS A 157 1.30 -10.35 -17.33
N LEU A 158 1.86 -9.93 -16.19
CA LEU A 158 1.30 -10.21 -14.87
C LEU A 158 -0.01 -9.45 -14.65
N LEU A 159 -0.12 -8.26 -15.23
CA LEU A 159 -1.33 -7.44 -15.14
C LEU A 159 -2.47 -8.00 -16.01
N ASP A 160 -2.17 -8.53 -17.19
CA ASP A 160 -3.14 -9.20 -18.06
C ASP A 160 -3.74 -10.44 -17.37
N TYR A 161 -2.94 -11.15 -16.56
CA TYR A 161 -3.43 -12.24 -15.71
C TYR A 161 -4.46 -11.75 -14.68
N PHE A 162 -4.26 -10.57 -14.07
CA PHE A 162 -5.26 -9.99 -13.17
C PHE A 162 -6.54 -9.60 -13.88
N GLU A 163 -6.45 -9.08 -15.11
CA GLU A 163 -7.61 -8.68 -15.89
C GLU A 163 -8.54 -9.87 -16.14
N GLN A 164 -7.98 -11.03 -16.46
CA GLN A 164 -8.72 -12.25 -16.77
C GLN A 164 -9.45 -12.86 -15.55
N ILE A 165 -8.95 -12.63 -14.33
CA ILE A 165 -9.45 -13.28 -13.11
C ILE A 165 -10.45 -12.40 -12.36
N TYR A 166 -10.22 -11.08 -12.36
CA TYR A 166 -10.93 -10.16 -11.48
C TYR A 166 -11.90 -9.22 -12.21
N ILE A 167 -11.92 -9.23 -13.54
CA ILE A 167 -12.82 -8.40 -14.37
C ILE A 167 -13.79 -9.27 -15.20
N ALA A 168 -13.75 -10.60 -15.05
CA ALA A 168 -14.72 -11.51 -15.66
C ALA A 168 -16.08 -11.53 -14.95
#